data_AF-A0A9E4BLF4-F1
#
_entry.id   AF-A0A9E4BLF4-F1
#
_cell.length_a   1.000
_cell.length_b   1.000
_cell.length_c   1.000
_cell.angle_alpha   90.00
_cell.angle_beta   90.00
_cell.angle_gamma   90.00
#
_symmetry.space_group_name_H-M   'P 1'
#
loop_
_entity.id
_entity.type
_entity.pdbx_description
1 polymer ?
#
loop_
_entity_poly.entity_id
_entity_poly.type
_entity_poly.pdbx_seq_one_letter_code
_entity_poly.pdbx_strand_id
1 'polypeptide(L)'
;MKALENRQRGIALVSVLFVVVLLASLIYHLLSRHAMTIASSQQTISSSQLHEMALGGEAFAKGVLLQDFQRDGETRADHLGEPWAVPVDLEDNGVSVWVEIAVLQGRFNLNALREETGSQRVGFVRAMCNQLGLNPNLANLWADWVDEDDLAGRHGAEDQEYLALQPPFRAANGPGAHISESFAMLLLEPRLLAEFARHAVPLPSS
;
A
#
# COMPACT_ATOMS: atom_id res chain seq x y z
N MET A 1 31.61 -48.53 -67.06
CA MET A 1 30.73 -47.82 -66.11
C MET A 1 30.96 -46.32 -66.26
N LYS A 2 30.02 -45.58 -66.84
CA LYS A 2 30.09 -44.11 -66.95
C LYS A 2 29.73 -43.51 -65.59
N ALA A 3 30.66 -42.79 -64.98
CA ALA A 3 30.41 -42.04 -63.76
C ALA A 3 29.40 -40.91 -64.04
N LEU A 4 28.26 -40.97 -63.35
CA LEU A 4 27.25 -39.92 -63.28
C LEU A 4 27.72 -38.88 -62.26
N GLU A 5 28.49 -37.88 -62.65
CA GLU A 5 28.93 -36.86 -61.69
C GLU A 5 28.95 -35.47 -62.31
N ASN A 6 27.77 -34.85 -62.39
CA ASN A 6 27.68 -33.39 -62.37
C ASN A 6 26.24 -32.90 -62.15
N ARG A 7 25.77 -32.90 -60.89
CA ARG A 7 24.52 -32.21 -60.54
C ARG A 7 24.31 -31.85 -59.05
N GLN A 8 25.37 -31.61 -58.27
CA GLN A 8 25.23 -31.29 -56.83
C GLN A 8 25.65 -29.86 -56.40
N ARG A 9 26.09 -28.99 -57.31
CA ARG A 9 26.59 -27.65 -56.93
C ARG A 9 25.52 -26.66 -56.44
N GLY A 10 24.25 -26.85 -56.79
CA GLY A 10 23.15 -25.99 -56.31
C GLY A 10 22.63 -26.37 -54.91
N ILE A 11 22.55 -27.66 -54.60
CA ILE A 11 21.99 -28.17 -53.34
C ILE A 11 22.92 -27.85 -52.16
N ALA A 12 24.24 -27.96 -52.34
CA ALA A 12 25.21 -27.63 -51.29
C ALA A 12 25.07 -26.17 -50.81
N LEU A 13 24.89 -25.23 -51.73
CA LEU A 13 24.70 -23.81 -51.38
C LEU A 13 23.40 -23.58 -50.61
N VAL A 14 22.31 -24.22 -51.03
CA VAL A 14 21.00 -24.13 -50.35
C VAL A 14 21.08 -24.73 -48.94
N SER A 15 21.75 -25.88 -48.76
CA SER A 15 21.94 -26.48 -47.45
C SER A 15 22.77 -25.60 -46.52
N VAL A 16 23.86 -25.00 -47.00
CA VAL A 16 24.69 -24.08 -46.21
C VAL A 16 23.88 -22.83 -45.83
N LEU A 17 23.14 -22.24 -46.78
CA LEU A 17 22.30 -21.08 -46.50
C LEU A 17 21.21 -21.41 -45.47
N PHE A 18 20.58 -22.58 -45.58
CA PHE A 18 19.57 -23.02 -44.62
C PHE A 18 20.16 -23.18 -43.21
N VAL A 19 21.32 -23.83 -43.08
CA VAL A 19 22.02 -23.95 -41.79
C VAL A 19 22.38 -22.58 -41.22
N VAL A 20 22.88 -21.65 -42.05
CA VAL A 20 23.22 -20.29 -41.62
C VAL A 20 21.98 -19.53 -41.16
N VAL A 21 20.87 -19.60 -41.89
CA VAL A 21 19.60 -18.97 -41.50
C VAL A 21 19.07 -19.55 -40.19
N LEU A 22 19.14 -20.86 -40.01
CA LEU A 22 18.75 -21.52 -38.76
C LEU A 22 19.63 -21.07 -37.58
N LEU A 23 20.95 -21.02 -37.78
CA LEU A 23 21.89 -20.56 -36.75
C LEU A 23 21.65 -19.09 -36.40
N ALA A 24 21.48 -18.23 -37.40
CA ALA A 24 21.18 -16.81 -37.19
C ALA A 24 19.85 -16.62 -36.44
N SER A 25 18.80 -17.37 -36.81
CA SER A 25 17.50 -17.35 -36.13
C SER A 25 17.62 -17.82 -34.67
N LEU A 26 18.41 -18.86 -34.41
CA LEU A 26 18.64 -19.37 -33.05
C LEU A 26 19.38 -18.35 -32.19
N ILE A 27 20.46 -17.76 -32.72
CA ILE A 27 21.24 -16.74 -32.04
C ILE A 27 20.38 -15.52 -31.71
N TYR A 28 19.58 -15.04 -32.67
CA TYR A 28 18.67 -13.93 -32.46
C TYR A 28 17.66 -14.20 -31.33
N HIS A 29 17.08 -15.41 -31.30
CA HIS A 29 16.12 -15.81 -30.26
C HIS A 29 16.78 -15.89 -28.88
N LEU A 30 17.99 -16.42 -28.78
CA LEU A 30 18.75 -16.48 -27.53
C LEU A 30 19.11 -15.08 -27.02
N LEU A 31 19.62 -14.20 -27.88
CA LEU A 31 19.97 -12.83 -27.52
C LEU A 31 18.75 -12.05 -27.02
N SER A 32 17.62 -12.18 -27.70
CA SER A 32 16.37 -11.53 -27.32
C SER A 32 15.89 -11.99 -25.94
N ARG A 33 15.96 -13.30 -25.65
CA ARG A 33 15.62 -13.84 -24.33
C ARG A 33 16.58 -13.37 -23.24
N HIS A 34 17.90 -13.39 -23.51
CA HIS A 34 18.90 -12.93 -22.54
C HIS A 34 18.71 -11.45 -22.18
N ALA A 35 18.41 -10.59 -23.15
CA ALA A 35 18.15 -9.18 -22.89
C ALA A 35 16.94 -8.98 -21.96
N MET A 36 15.84 -9.72 -22.18
CA MET A 36 14.65 -9.67 -21.32
C MET A 36 14.94 -10.16 -19.89
N THR A 37 15.69 -11.26 -19.74
CA THR A 37 16.06 -11.78 -18.42
C THR A 37 16.93 -10.82 -17.64
N ILE A 38 17.89 -10.16 -18.30
CA ILE A 38 18.74 -9.14 -17.67
C ILE A 38 17.87 -7.96 -17.21
N ALA A 39 16.97 -7.47 -18.06
CA ALA A 39 16.07 -6.37 -17.71
C ALA A 39 15.18 -6.71 -16.51
N SER A 40 14.57 -7.91 -16.49
CA SER A 40 13.76 -8.34 -15.33
C SER A 40 14.60 -8.50 -14.07
N SER A 41 15.82 -9.01 -14.18
CA SER A 41 16.72 -9.16 -13.03
C SER A 41 17.13 -7.80 -12.45
N GLN A 42 17.40 -6.81 -13.30
CA GLN A 42 17.72 -5.45 -12.88
C GLN A 42 16.53 -4.81 -12.15
N GLN A 43 15.30 -5.00 -12.67
CA GLN A 43 14.10 -4.51 -12.01
C GLN A 43 13.90 -5.13 -10.62
N THR A 44 14.10 -6.44 -10.49
CA THR A 44 13.99 -7.12 -9.18
C THR A 44 15.03 -6.60 -8.19
N ILE A 45 16.30 -6.48 -8.62
CA ILE A 45 17.38 -5.95 -7.76
C ILE A 45 17.07 -4.52 -7.33
N SER A 46 16.65 -3.66 -8.26
CA SER A 46 16.28 -2.28 -7.95
C SER A 46 15.09 -2.20 -6.99
N SER A 47 14.06 -3.02 -7.18
CA SER A 47 12.92 -3.09 -6.26
C SER A 47 13.33 -3.54 -4.85
N SER A 48 14.25 -4.50 -4.73
CA SER A 48 14.80 -4.90 -3.44
C SER A 48 15.59 -3.77 -2.78
N GLN A 49 16.42 -3.05 -3.54
CA GLN A 49 17.15 -1.89 -3.02
C GLN A 49 16.22 -0.79 -2.51
N LEU A 50 15.15 -0.48 -3.24
CA LEU A 50 14.13 0.49 -2.79
C LEU A 50 13.44 0.03 -1.51
N HIS A 51 13.14 -1.26 -1.39
CA HIS A 51 12.52 -1.81 -0.19
C HIS A 51 13.45 -1.74 1.03
N GLU A 52 14.71 -2.13 0.88
CA GLU A 52 15.72 -2.02 1.95
C GLU A 52 15.94 -0.56 2.36
N MET A 53 15.93 0.38 1.40
CA MET A 53 16.02 1.80 1.72
C MET A 53 14.81 2.30 2.51
N ALA A 54 13.60 1.85 2.18
CA ALA A 54 12.39 2.17 2.95
C ALA A 54 12.48 1.64 4.39
N LEU A 55 12.97 0.40 4.58
CA LEU A 55 13.24 -0.15 5.90
C LEU A 55 14.33 0.64 6.65
N GLY A 56 15.36 1.10 5.94
CA GLY A 56 16.38 2.01 6.47
C GLY A 56 15.78 3.32 6.98
N GLY A 57 14.83 3.90 6.24
CA GLY A 57 14.07 5.08 6.65
C GLY A 57 13.23 4.84 7.91
N GLU A 58 12.58 3.67 8.03
CA GLU A 58 11.86 3.28 9.24
C GLU A 58 12.80 3.10 10.44
N ALA A 59 13.94 2.45 10.24
CA ALA A 59 14.96 2.28 11.27
C ALA A 59 15.54 3.63 11.73
N PHE A 60 15.76 4.56 10.79
CA PHE A 60 16.15 5.94 11.08
C PHE A 60 15.09 6.64 11.94
N ALA A 61 13.81 6.61 11.52
CA ALA A 61 12.71 7.21 12.27
C ALA A 61 12.61 6.65 13.70
N LYS A 62 12.72 5.32 13.87
CA LYS A 62 12.78 4.66 15.17
C LYS A 62 13.96 5.14 16.03
N GLY A 63 15.14 5.31 15.43
CA GLY A 63 16.32 5.84 16.11
C GLY A 63 16.12 7.26 16.62
N VAL A 64 15.55 8.14 15.77
CA VAL A 64 15.22 9.53 16.12
C VAL A 64 14.20 9.59 17.27
N LEU A 65 13.12 8.82 17.19
CA LEU A 65 12.10 8.74 18.26
C LEU A 65 12.64 8.15 19.57
N LEU A 66 13.54 7.17 19.49
CA LEU A 66 14.17 6.60 20.68
C LEU A 66 15.09 7.61 21.37
N GLN A 67 15.85 8.38 20.57
CA GLN A 67 16.71 9.44 21.09
C GLN A 67 15.88 10.53 21.78
N ASP A 68 14.75 10.89 21.17
CA ASP A 68 13.80 11.84 21.71
C ASP A 68 13.21 11.37 23.05
N PHE A 69 12.71 10.13 23.09
CA PHE A 69 12.22 9.48 24.31
C PHE A 69 13.26 9.48 25.46
N GLN A 70 14.54 9.27 25.13
CA GLN A 70 15.63 9.31 26.11
C GLN A 70 15.94 10.74 26.60
N ARG A 71 15.78 11.75 25.74
CA ARG A 71 16.01 13.16 26.06
C ARG A 71 14.92 13.70 26.99
N ASP A 72 13.68 13.32 26.75
CA ASP A 72 12.50 13.87 27.43
C ASP A 72 12.34 13.37 28.87
N GLY A 73 12.95 12.23 29.19
CA GLY A 73 13.02 11.69 30.55
C GLY A 73 11.64 11.54 31.20
N GLU A 74 11.38 12.35 32.22
CA GLU A 74 10.12 12.31 33.01
C GLU A 74 9.03 13.23 32.46
N THR A 75 9.36 14.23 31.62
CA THR A 75 8.38 15.23 31.16
C THR A 75 7.49 14.69 30.03
N ARG A 76 8.01 13.72 29.25
CA ARG A 76 7.32 12.90 28.22
C ARG A 76 6.25 13.67 27.44
N ALA A 77 6.65 14.73 26.74
CA ALA A 77 5.72 15.63 26.08
C ALA A 77 6.11 15.85 24.62
N ASP A 78 5.43 15.17 23.70
CA ASP A 78 5.70 15.28 22.28
C ASP A 78 5.09 16.57 21.69
N HIS A 79 5.86 17.30 20.87
CA HIS A 79 5.36 18.49 20.16
C HIS A 79 6.01 18.72 18.78
N LEU A 80 5.29 19.38 17.87
CA LEU A 80 5.74 19.59 16.48
C LEU A 80 7.02 20.46 16.32
N GLY A 81 7.52 21.06 17.40
CA GLY A 81 8.80 21.78 17.42
C GLY A 81 10.04 20.89 17.63
N GLU A 82 9.88 19.58 17.74
CA GLU A 82 10.97 18.64 18.02
C GLU A 82 11.70 18.17 16.76
N PRO A 83 12.95 17.69 16.88
CA PRO A 83 13.72 17.23 15.73
C PRO A 83 13.05 16.13 14.91
N TRP A 84 12.27 15.25 15.56
CA TRP A 84 11.57 14.17 14.86
C TRP A 84 10.47 14.67 13.92
N ALA A 85 9.93 15.87 14.16
CA ALA A 85 8.85 16.45 13.37
C ALA A 85 9.34 17.13 12.07
N VAL A 86 10.65 17.23 11.86
CA VAL A 86 11.26 17.82 10.67
C VAL A 86 11.51 16.71 9.64
N PRO A 87 10.93 16.78 8.43
CA PRO A 87 11.19 15.79 7.39
C PRO A 87 12.66 15.75 6.97
N VAL A 88 13.14 14.56 6.62
CA VAL A 88 14.54 14.33 6.22
C VAL A 88 14.59 13.58 4.89
N ASP A 89 15.50 14.01 4.02
CA ASP A 89 15.85 13.31 2.79
C ASP A 89 17.11 12.47 3.03
N LEU A 90 17.01 11.15 2.85
CA LEU A 90 18.10 10.20 2.97
C LEU A 90 18.51 9.73 1.58
N GLU A 91 19.75 10.01 1.17
CA GLU A 91 20.28 9.58 -0.13
C GLU A 91 21.43 8.58 0.06
N ASP A 92 21.34 7.44 -0.60
CA ASP A 92 22.44 6.48 -0.72
C ASP A 92 22.41 5.77 -2.08
N ASN A 93 23.59 5.64 -2.71
CA ASN A 93 23.80 4.98 -4.00
C ASN A 93 22.83 5.43 -5.13
N GLY A 94 22.43 6.71 -5.15
CA GLY A 94 21.51 7.27 -6.14
C GLY A 94 20.03 6.94 -5.90
N VAL A 95 19.71 6.37 -4.73
CA VAL A 95 18.34 6.21 -4.22
C VAL A 95 18.11 7.23 -3.12
N SER A 96 17.02 7.99 -3.21
CA SER A 96 16.58 8.91 -2.16
C SER A 96 15.28 8.39 -1.51
N VAL A 97 15.18 8.53 -0.20
CA VAL A 97 13.97 8.28 0.59
C VAL A 97 13.64 9.50 1.45
N TRP A 98 12.43 9.99 1.26
CA TRP A 98 11.84 11.04 2.07
C TRP A 98 11.18 10.45 3.33
N VAL A 99 11.67 10.82 4.50
CA VAL A 99 11.16 10.38 5.79
C VAL A 99 10.39 11.51 6.46
N GLU A 100 9.13 11.26 6.78
CA GLU A 100 8.25 12.16 7.54
C GLU A 100 7.60 11.38 8.68
N ILE A 101 7.62 11.94 9.89
CA ILE A 101 7.00 11.35 11.08
C ILE A 101 5.79 12.19 11.46
N ALA A 102 4.63 11.54 11.59
CA ALA A 102 3.38 12.20 11.93
C ALA A 102 2.81 11.68 13.25
N VAL A 103 2.26 12.58 14.06
CA VAL A 103 1.56 12.22 15.30
C VAL A 103 0.15 11.74 14.98
N LEU A 104 -0.12 10.49 15.29
CA LEU A 104 -1.47 9.91 15.09
C LEU A 104 -2.42 10.24 16.24
N GLN A 105 -1.94 10.44 17.48
CA GLN A 105 -2.82 10.80 18.61
C GLN A 105 -3.48 12.18 18.47
N GLY A 106 -2.99 13.05 17.58
CA GLY A 106 -3.64 14.32 17.25
C GLY A 106 -4.88 14.17 16.36
N ARG A 107 -5.16 12.96 15.86
CA ARG A 107 -6.32 12.64 15.03
C ARG A 107 -7.41 11.98 15.89
N PHE A 108 -8.65 12.06 15.43
CA PHE A 108 -9.78 11.40 16.10
C PHE A 108 -9.62 9.87 16.01
N ASN A 109 -9.59 9.19 17.16
CA ASN A 109 -9.56 7.73 17.21
C ASN A 109 -10.93 7.15 16.81
N LEU A 110 -11.00 6.47 15.67
CA LEU A 110 -12.26 5.89 15.20
C LEU A 110 -12.74 4.68 16.00
N ASN A 111 -11.81 3.93 16.62
CA ASN A 111 -12.19 2.82 17.50
C ASN A 111 -12.84 3.29 18.81
N ALA A 112 -12.74 4.59 19.08
CA ALA A 112 -13.39 5.21 20.21
C ALA A 112 -14.92 5.30 20.04
N LEU A 113 -15.48 4.97 18.86
CA LEU A 113 -16.92 4.86 18.63
C LEU A 113 -17.55 3.61 19.27
N ARG A 114 -16.73 2.58 19.56
CA ARG A 114 -17.15 1.33 20.22
C ARG A 114 -17.55 1.51 21.70
N GLU A 115 -17.06 2.55 22.36
CA GLU A 115 -17.30 2.79 23.79
C GLU A 115 -18.76 3.19 24.09
N GLU A 116 -19.22 3.05 25.34
CA GLU A 116 -20.60 3.44 25.76
C GLU A 116 -20.94 4.91 25.46
N THR A 117 -19.93 5.79 25.35
CA THR A 117 -20.09 7.20 24.94
C THR A 117 -20.17 7.40 23.42
N GLY A 118 -20.19 6.31 22.65
CA GLY A 118 -20.15 6.25 21.20
C GLY A 118 -21.20 7.13 20.52
N SER A 119 -22.41 7.24 21.08
CA SER A 119 -23.48 8.08 20.52
C SER A 119 -23.12 9.57 20.38
N GLN A 120 -22.40 10.14 21.36
CA GLN A 120 -21.93 11.53 21.29
C GLN A 120 -20.78 11.68 20.28
N ARG A 121 -19.89 10.68 20.26
CA ARG A 121 -18.71 10.63 19.39
C ARG A 121 -19.09 10.43 17.91
N VAL A 122 -20.14 9.65 17.63
CA VAL A 122 -20.76 9.52 16.31
C VAL A 122 -21.26 10.89 15.82
N GLY A 123 -21.86 11.69 16.71
CA GLY A 123 -22.27 13.06 16.38
C GLY A 123 -21.10 13.95 15.95
N PHE A 124 -19.95 13.84 16.63
CA PHE A 124 -18.73 14.55 16.28
C PHE A 124 -18.17 14.13 14.91
N VAL A 125 -18.02 12.82 14.67
CA VAL A 125 -17.54 12.29 13.38
C VAL A 125 -18.49 12.68 12.25
N ARG A 126 -19.81 12.69 12.50
CA ARG A 126 -20.81 13.14 11.52
C ARG A 126 -20.63 14.61 11.17
N ALA A 127 -20.40 15.48 12.16
CA ALA A 127 -20.14 16.90 11.93
C ALA A 127 -18.84 17.11 11.13
N MET A 128 -17.79 16.36 11.45
CA MET A 128 -16.53 16.36 10.71
C MET A 128 -16.73 15.92 9.25
N CYS A 129 -17.46 14.83 9.00
CA CYS A 129 -17.78 14.40 7.65
C CYS A 129 -18.51 15.49 6.85
N ASN A 130 -19.51 16.16 7.44
CA ASN A 130 -20.20 17.27 6.79
C ASN A 130 -19.26 18.43 6.44
N GLN A 131 -18.34 18.78 7.34
CA GLN A 131 -17.37 19.86 7.11
C GLN A 131 -16.38 19.52 5.99
N LEU A 132 -16.00 18.24 5.86
CA LEU A 132 -15.10 17.74 4.82
C LEU A 132 -15.81 17.43 3.49
N GLY A 133 -17.14 17.60 3.41
CA GLY A 133 -17.93 17.25 2.22
C GLY A 133 -18.07 15.75 1.99
N LEU A 134 -17.88 14.94 3.04
CA LEU A 134 -18.04 13.49 3.04
C LEU A 134 -19.48 13.10 3.37
N ASN A 135 -19.86 11.86 3.04
CA ASN A 135 -21.16 11.33 3.46
C ASN A 135 -21.20 11.20 5.00
N PRO A 136 -22.10 11.93 5.69
CA PRO A 136 -22.22 11.87 7.16
C PRO A 136 -22.58 10.49 7.71
N ASN A 137 -23.15 9.60 6.89
CA ASN A 137 -23.49 8.24 7.30
C ASN A 137 -22.24 7.39 7.59
N LEU A 138 -21.05 7.78 7.13
CA LEU A 138 -19.78 7.14 7.50
C LEU A 138 -19.60 7.02 9.01
N ALA A 139 -20.10 7.98 9.79
CA ALA A 139 -20.01 7.92 11.24
C ALA A 139 -20.82 6.76 11.85
N ASN A 140 -22.00 6.46 11.30
CA ASN A 140 -22.83 5.35 11.79
C ASN A 140 -22.31 4.02 11.24
N LEU A 141 -21.93 3.98 9.96
CA LEU A 141 -21.37 2.79 9.33
C LEU A 141 -20.09 2.32 10.01
N TRP A 142 -19.21 3.26 10.40
CA TRP A 142 -18.03 2.92 11.18
C TRP A 142 -18.37 2.49 12.61
N ALA A 143 -19.43 3.04 13.22
CA ALA A 143 -19.83 2.67 14.57
C ALA A 143 -20.29 1.21 14.63
N ASP A 144 -21.22 0.83 13.75
CA ASP A 144 -21.68 -0.55 13.58
C ASP A 144 -20.49 -1.48 13.23
N TRP A 145 -19.61 -1.04 12.33
CA TRP A 145 -18.42 -1.85 11.96
C TRP A 145 -17.52 -2.25 13.13
N VAL A 146 -17.43 -1.40 14.17
CA VAL A 146 -16.51 -1.62 15.30
C VAL A 146 -17.18 -2.06 16.59
N ASP A 147 -18.50 -2.03 16.67
CA ASP A 147 -19.20 -2.58 17.82
C ASP A 147 -19.18 -4.12 17.78
N GLU A 148 -19.65 -4.78 18.85
CA GLU A 148 -19.57 -6.24 18.94
C GLU A 148 -20.87 -6.94 18.56
N ASP A 149 -21.93 -6.19 18.28
CA ASP A 149 -23.24 -6.75 18.02
C ASP A 149 -23.50 -6.92 16.51
N ASP A 150 -24.67 -7.46 16.17
CA ASP A 150 -25.09 -7.66 14.78
C ASP A 150 -26.34 -6.80 14.48
N LEU A 151 -26.57 -5.74 15.27
CA LEU A 151 -27.76 -4.92 15.24
C LEU A 151 -27.48 -3.57 14.59
N ALA A 152 -27.78 -3.49 13.29
CA ALA A 152 -27.59 -2.26 12.55
C ALA A 152 -28.25 -1.05 13.21
N GLY A 153 -27.43 -0.05 13.52
CA GLY A 153 -27.84 1.22 14.07
C GLY A 153 -28.61 2.07 13.05
N ARG A 154 -29.05 3.26 13.47
CA ARG A 154 -29.76 4.17 12.56
C ARG A 154 -28.84 4.63 11.42
N HIS A 155 -29.16 4.23 10.19
CA HIS A 155 -28.33 4.48 9.00
C HIS A 155 -26.92 3.88 9.11
N GLY A 156 -26.75 2.82 9.91
CA GLY A 156 -25.58 1.98 9.91
C GLY A 156 -25.82 0.72 9.07
N ALA A 157 -24.87 -0.22 9.11
CA ALA A 157 -24.90 -1.42 8.30
C ALA A 157 -24.08 -2.53 8.97
N GLU A 158 -24.65 -3.72 8.94
CA GLU A 158 -24.10 -4.96 9.50
C GLU A 158 -23.90 -6.01 8.43
N ASP A 159 -23.58 -7.23 8.84
CA ASP A 159 -23.44 -8.42 8.01
C ASP A 159 -24.51 -8.57 6.91
N GLN A 160 -25.78 -8.28 7.22
CA GLN A 160 -26.86 -8.41 6.24
C GLN A 160 -26.63 -7.53 4.99
N GLU A 161 -26.09 -6.33 5.18
CA GLU A 161 -25.82 -5.39 4.09
C GLU A 161 -24.55 -5.79 3.34
N TYR A 162 -23.47 -6.13 4.07
CA TYR A 162 -22.17 -6.45 3.47
C TYR A 162 -22.16 -7.78 2.72
N LEU A 163 -22.96 -8.76 3.14
CA LEU A 163 -23.11 -10.04 2.44
C LEU A 163 -23.86 -9.90 1.11
N ALA A 164 -24.58 -8.80 0.88
CA ALA A 164 -25.22 -8.51 -0.40
C ALA A 164 -24.25 -7.93 -1.45
N LEU A 165 -23.05 -7.51 -1.04
CA LEU A 165 -22.03 -6.93 -1.91
C LEU A 165 -21.30 -8.00 -2.74
N GLN A 166 -20.50 -7.54 -3.71
CA GLN A 166 -19.67 -8.39 -4.57
C GLN A 166 -18.21 -7.88 -4.55
N PRO A 167 -17.26 -8.63 -3.97
CA PRO A 167 -17.45 -9.88 -3.23
C PRO A 167 -18.18 -9.67 -1.89
N PRO A 168 -18.89 -10.69 -1.38
CA PRO A 168 -19.53 -10.60 -0.06
C PRO A 168 -18.48 -10.65 1.05
N PHE A 169 -18.68 -9.86 2.10
CA PHE A 169 -17.88 -9.88 3.33
C PHE A 169 -18.78 -9.62 4.54
N ARG A 170 -18.20 -9.70 5.74
CA ARG A 170 -18.88 -9.44 7.01
C ARG A 170 -18.31 -8.18 7.66
N ALA A 171 -19.10 -7.58 8.53
CA ALA A 171 -18.62 -6.54 9.43
C ALA A 171 -17.46 -7.08 10.28
N ALA A 172 -16.56 -6.20 10.72
CA ALA A 172 -15.42 -6.63 11.53
C ALA A 172 -15.84 -7.08 12.94
N ASN A 173 -16.91 -6.47 13.47
CA ASN A 173 -17.47 -6.65 14.81
C ASN A 173 -16.39 -6.61 15.88
N GLY A 174 -15.54 -5.59 15.79
CA GLY A 174 -14.37 -5.41 16.62
C GLY A 174 -13.52 -4.21 16.20
N PRO A 175 -12.41 -3.93 16.92
CA PRO A 175 -11.56 -2.78 16.61
C PRO A 175 -11.11 -2.76 15.15
N GLY A 176 -11.38 -1.65 14.45
CA GLY A 176 -10.84 -1.43 13.13
C GLY A 176 -9.31 -1.42 13.17
N ALA A 177 -8.68 -2.05 12.19
CA ALA A 177 -7.23 -2.15 12.08
C ALA A 177 -6.64 -1.01 11.25
N HIS A 178 -7.35 -0.56 10.21
CA HIS A 178 -6.86 0.49 9.32
C HIS A 178 -7.99 1.31 8.69
N ILE A 179 -7.70 2.60 8.43
CA ILE A 179 -8.68 3.54 7.84
C ILE A 179 -9.21 3.07 6.48
N SER A 180 -8.43 2.26 5.75
CA SER A 180 -8.83 1.69 4.45
C SER A 180 -10.03 0.76 4.54
N GLU A 181 -10.38 0.23 5.71
CA GLU A 181 -11.60 -0.57 5.88
C GLU A 181 -12.84 0.24 5.50
N SER A 182 -12.79 1.57 5.62
CA SER A 182 -13.90 2.44 5.22
C SER A 182 -14.21 2.38 3.72
N PHE A 183 -13.27 1.94 2.87
CA PHE A 183 -13.55 1.66 1.45
C PHE A 183 -14.57 0.54 1.26
N ALA A 184 -14.58 -0.44 2.17
CA ALA A 184 -15.53 -1.54 2.11
C ALA A 184 -16.94 -1.05 2.50
N MET A 185 -17.01 -0.14 3.49
CA MET A 185 -18.26 0.37 4.06
C MET A 185 -18.90 1.51 3.26
N LEU A 186 -18.10 2.28 2.53
CA LEU A 186 -18.56 3.32 1.62
C LEU A 186 -17.65 3.36 0.41
N LEU A 187 -18.26 3.52 -0.76
CA LEU A 187 -17.62 3.84 -2.03
C LEU A 187 -16.99 5.26 -2.00
N LEU A 188 -16.11 5.49 -1.04
CA LEU A 188 -15.29 6.69 -0.93
C LEU A 188 -14.27 6.66 -2.06
N GLU A 189 -14.22 7.72 -2.85
CA GLU A 189 -13.10 7.90 -3.76
C GLU A 189 -11.79 8.01 -2.96
N PRO A 190 -10.66 7.48 -3.46
CA PRO A 190 -9.38 7.50 -2.75
C PRO A 190 -8.96 8.89 -2.25
N ARG A 191 -9.35 9.94 -2.97
CA ARG A 191 -9.10 11.33 -2.57
C ARG A 191 -9.83 11.72 -1.28
N LEU A 192 -11.09 11.33 -1.15
CA LEU A 192 -11.92 11.64 0.01
C LEU A 192 -11.45 10.86 1.24
N LEU A 193 -11.00 9.63 1.06
CA LEU A 193 -10.37 8.86 2.13
C LEU A 193 -9.09 9.53 2.61
N ALA A 194 -8.23 9.98 1.69
CA ALA A 194 -6.98 10.65 2.06
C ALA A 194 -7.24 11.92 2.88
N GLU A 195 -8.32 12.65 2.58
CA GLU A 195 -8.74 13.80 3.37
C GLU A 195 -9.26 13.39 4.76
N PHE A 196 -10.14 12.40 4.82
CA PHE A 196 -10.65 11.88 6.09
C PHE A 196 -9.53 11.36 7.01
N ALA A 197 -8.56 10.64 6.43
CA ALA A 197 -7.42 10.05 7.13
C ALA A 197 -6.48 11.10 7.76
N ARG A 198 -6.51 12.36 7.30
CA ARG A 198 -5.77 13.46 7.96
C ARG A 198 -6.35 13.81 9.33
N HIS A 199 -7.64 13.53 9.53
CA HIS A 199 -8.39 13.94 10.72
C HIS A 199 -8.81 12.77 11.61
N ALA A 200 -8.94 11.55 11.06
CA ALA A 200 -9.37 10.37 11.80
C ALA A 200 -8.54 9.14 11.46
N VAL A 201 -8.30 8.28 12.44
CA VAL A 201 -7.52 7.04 12.29
C VAL A 201 -7.99 6.03 13.33
N PRO A 202 -8.14 4.74 12.99
CA PRO A 202 -8.36 3.71 14.00
C PRO A 202 -7.05 3.46 14.76
N LEU A 203 -7.07 3.68 16.07
CA LEU A 203 -5.95 3.35 16.95
C LEU A 203 -6.37 2.23 17.90
N PRO A 204 -5.43 1.36 18.31
CA PRO A 204 -5.68 0.41 19.39
C PRO A 204 -6.18 1.16 20.64
N SER A 205 -7.17 0.59 21.32
CA SER A 205 -7.57 1.06 22.65
C SER A 205 -6.43 0.85 23.63
N SER A 206 -6.03 1.90 24.34
CA SER A 206 -5.08 1.87 25.45
C SER A 206 -5.64 1.14 26.67
#